data_AF-A0A0N4ZSP9-F1
#
_entry.id   AF-A0A0N4ZSP9-F1
#
_cell.length_a   1.000
_cell.length_b   1.000
_cell.length_c   1.000
_cell.angle_alpha   90.00
_cell.angle_beta   90.00
_cell.angle_gamma   90.00
#
_symmetry.space_group_name_H-M   'P 1'
#
loop_
_entity.id
_entity.type
_entity.pdbx_description
1 polymer ?
#
loop_
_entity_poly.entity_id
_entity_poly.type
_entity_poly.pdbx_seq_one_letter_code
_entity_poly.pdbx_strand_id
1 'polypeptide(L)'
;MSLVSISEITPYMYLSGYGCIYEKKIKELGITHIIDCTNIPNPKKFNDVKLLEIPIDDKERVKIDIHFDSVIEFVKEAKNSDGKVLIYCVAGVSRSPTLAIISLVALEDVSLKESYLHVNNVRPIISPNIGFWRQMIEFEMKVRNGESSVSLLKGMSKPVPSVYVQRQKTA
;
A
#
# COMPACT_ATOMS: atom_id res chain seq x y z
N MET A 1 0.52 17.97 1.07
CA MET A 1 0.44 16.87 2.05
C MET A 1 1.84 16.48 2.49
N SER A 2 2.04 16.14 3.76
CA SER A 2 3.37 16.00 4.35
C SER A 2 3.72 14.53 4.61
N LEU A 3 5.02 14.24 4.73
CA LEU A 3 5.53 12.97 5.24
C LEU A 3 5.06 12.68 6.68
N VAL A 4 4.44 13.64 7.36
CA VAL A 4 4.09 13.61 8.79
C VAL A 4 2.59 13.44 9.06
N SER A 5 1.81 12.92 8.10
CA SER A 5 0.40 12.58 8.31
C SER A 5 0.08 11.10 8.05
N ILE A 6 -0.96 10.61 8.72
CA ILE A 6 -1.67 9.37 8.39
C ILE A 6 -2.78 9.74 7.40
N SER A 7 -2.83 9.04 6.27
CA SER A 7 -3.79 9.25 5.19
C SER A 7 -4.91 8.20 5.28
N GLU A 8 -6.17 8.63 5.31
CA GLU A 8 -7.33 7.73 5.19
C GLU A 8 -7.54 7.39 3.71
N ILE A 9 -7.25 6.14 3.32
CA ILE A 9 -7.41 5.66 1.95
C ILE A 9 -8.86 5.24 1.71
N THR A 10 -9.44 4.51 2.65
CA THR A 10 -10.86 4.13 2.68
C THR A 10 -11.35 4.25 4.13
N PRO A 11 -12.67 4.17 4.40
CA PRO A 11 -13.18 4.22 5.78
C PRO A 11 -12.55 3.19 6.74
N TYR A 12 -12.01 2.09 6.20
CA TYR A 12 -11.38 1.01 6.97
C TYR A 12 -9.85 0.92 6.78
N MET A 13 -9.24 1.67 5.85
CA MET A 13 -7.81 1.53 5.51
C MET A 13 -7.06 2.86 5.58
N TYR A 14 -5.95 2.87 6.31
CA TYR A 14 -5.08 4.01 6.53
C TYR A 14 -3.64 3.71 6.09
N LEU A 15 -2.92 4.74 5.68
CA LEU A 15 -1.56 4.65 5.14
C LEU A 15 -0.66 5.74 5.72
N SER A 16 0.55 5.39 6.16
CA SER A 16 1.52 6.38 6.64
C SER A 16 2.99 5.96 6.51
N GLY A 17 3.88 6.89 6.88
CA GLY A 17 5.26 6.58 7.27
C GLY A 17 5.36 6.30 8.78
N TYR A 18 6.50 5.73 9.19
CA TYR A 18 6.78 5.29 10.57
C TYR A 18 6.78 6.46 11.57
N GLY A 19 7.21 7.64 11.11
CA GLY A 19 7.25 8.86 11.92
C GLY A 19 5.89 9.40 12.35
N CYS A 20 4.78 8.83 11.87
CA CYS A 20 3.41 9.23 12.23
C CYS A 20 2.78 8.33 13.31
N ILE A 21 3.46 7.25 13.71
CA ILE A 21 2.87 6.17 14.49
C ILE A 21 3.02 6.46 15.99
N TYR A 22 1.95 6.93 16.64
CA TYR A 22 1.91 7.23 18.08
C TYR A 22 0.58 6.77 18.68
N GLU A 23 0.60 6.31 19.94
CA GLU A 23 -0.56 5.72 20.61
C GLU A 23 -1.80 6.62 20.59
N LYS A 24 -1.62 7.92 20.86
CA LYS A 24 -2.70 8.91 20.79
C LYS A 24 -3.41 8.89 19.42
N LYS A 25 -2.64 8.83 18.32
CA LYS A 25 -3.21 8.86 16.96
C LYS A 25 -3.89 7.55 16.58
N ILE A 26 -3.32 6.42 17.02
CA ILE A 26 -3.92 5.09 16.84
C ILE A 26 -5.30 5.04 17.52
N LYS A 27 -5.39 5.53 18.76
CA LYS A 27 -6.65 5.61 19.51
C LYS A 27 -7.66 6.57 18.87
N GLU A 28 -7.23 7.79 18.53
CA GLU A 28 -8.10 8.81 17.91
C GLU A 28 -8.74 8.33 16.60
N LEU A 29 -7.99 7.60 15.77
CA LEU A 29 -8.48 7.09 14.50
C LEU A 29 -9.31 5.80 14.65
N GLY A 30 -9.26 5.17 15.83
CA GLY A 30 -9.89 3.86 16.08
C GLY A 30 -9.19 2.72 15.33
N ILE A 31 -7.86 2.77 15.20
CA ILE A 31 -7.10 1.70 14.54
C ILE A 31 -7.14 0.44 15.40
N THR A 32 -7.49 -0.67 14.76
CA THR A 32 -7.63 -2.01 15.38
C THR A 32 -6.62 -3.03 14.86
N HIS A 33 -6.08 -2.77 13.66
CA HIS A 33 -5.16 -3.64 12.95
C HIS A 33 -4.00 -2.79 12.41
N ILE A 34 -2.78 -3.30 12.52
CA ILE A 34 -1.58 -2.65 12.01
C ILE A 34 -0.79 -3.63 11.17
N ILE A 35 -0.37 -3.17 9.99
CA ILE A 35 0.63 -3.84 9.16
C ILE A 35 1.90 -3.00 9.20
N ASP A 36 2.93 -3.50 9.87
CA ASP A 36 4.28 -2.94 9.87
C ASP A 36 5.10 -3.60 8.76
N CYS A 37 5.31 -2.89 7.65
CA CYS A 37 6.21 -3.34 6.58
C CYS A 37 7.57 -2.63 6.59
N THR A 38 8.02 -2.22 7.78
CA THR A 38 9.40 -1.78 8.03
C THR A 38 10.30 -2.97 8.35
N ASN A 39 11.61 -2.74 8.29
CA ASN A 39 12.61 -3.71 8.76
C ASN A 39 13.30 -3.17 10.04
N ILE A 40 12.54 -2.40 10.85
CA ILE A 40 13.04 -1.76 12.08
C ILE A 40 12.87 -2.77 13.22
N PRO A 41 13.94 -3.08 13.99
CA PRO A 41 13.82 -3.95 15.16
C PRO A 41 12.87 -3.38 16.21
N ASN A 42 12.18 -4.25 16.94
CA ASN A 42 11.23 -3.89 18.00
C ASN A 42 10.07 -3.02 17.49
N PRO A 43 9.15 -3.60 16.70
CA PRO A 43 8.02 -2.86 16.17
C PRO A 43 7.15 -2.27 17.29
N LYS A 44 6.48 -1.16 16.97
CA LYS A 44 5.57 -0.51 17.92
C LYS A 44 4.36 -1.41 18.15
N LYS A 45 4.15 -1.79 19.41
CA LYS A 45 2.98 -2.55 19.85
C LYS A 45 2.01 -1.62 20.58
N PHE A 46 0.72 -1.86 20.37
CA PHE A 46 -0.36 -1.09 20.97
C PHE A 46 -1.34 -2.07 21.62
N ASN A 47 -1.89 -1.69 22.77
CA ASN A 47 -2.91 -2.50 23.44
C ASN A 47 -4.16 -2.60 22.57
N ASP A 48 -4.76 -3.78 22.52
CA ASP A 48 -6.00 -4.07 21.78
C ASP A 48 -5.90 -3.83 20.26
N VAL A 49 -4.68 -3.81 19.71
CA VAL A 49 -4.42 -3.68 18.27
C VAL A 49 -3.69 -4.92 17.78
N LYS A 50 -4.26 -5.59 16.77
CA LYS A 50 -3.59 -6.73 16.11
C LYS A 50 -2.44 -6.21 15.24
N LEU A 51 -1.32 -6.93 15.25
CA LEU A 51 -0.12 -6.56 14.51
C LEU A 51 0.27 -7.68 13.53
N LEU A 52 0.45 -7.32 12.27
CA LEU A 52 1.11 -8.13 11.26
C LEU A 52 2.46 -7.48 10.90
N GLU A 53 3.55 -8.22 11.10
CA GLU A 53 4.91 -7.77 10.81
C GLU A 53 5.40 -8.35 9.47
N ILE A 54 5.90 -7.48 8.59
CA ILE A 54 6.39 -7.84 7.26
C ILE A 54 7.77 -7.18 7.07
N PRO A 55 8.84 -7.77 7.64
CA PRO A 55 10.17 -7.19 7.58
C PRO A 55 10.76 -7.26 6.17
N ILE A 56 10.58 -6.18 5.40
CA ILE A 56 11.00 -6.10 4.00
C ILE A 56 11.79 -4.84 3.67
N ASP A 57 12.83 -5.01 2.85
CA ASP A 57 13.63 -3.94 2.28
C ASP A 57 12.92 -3.30 1.08
N ASP A 58 13.09 -1.99 0.90
CA ASP A 58 12.59 -1.27 -0.28
C ASP A 58 13.59 -1.33 -1.44
N LYS A 59 13.73 -2.52 -2.02
CA LYS A 59 14.66 -2.77 -3.14
C LYS A 59 13.94 -3.48 -4.27
N GLU A 60 14.29 -3.12 -5.51
CA GLU A 60 13.67 -3.68 -6.73
C GLU A 60 13.76 -5.22 -6.85
N ARG A 61 14.71 -5.85 -6.13
CA ARG A 61 14.94 -7.31 -6.16
C ARG A 61 14.16 -8.06 -5.07
N VAL A 62 13.54 -7.35 -4.13
CA VAL A 62 12.82 -7.96 -3.01
C VAL A 62 11.46 -8.46 -3.48
N LYS A 63 11.13 -9.68 -3.08
CA LYS A 63 9.84 -10.33 -3.32
C LYS A 63 8.86 -9.90 -2.23
N ILE A 64 8.08 -8.85 -2.50
CA ILE A 64 6.99 -8.39 -1.62
C ILE A 64 5.71 -9.18 -1.87
N ASP A 65 5.56 -9.76 -3.06
CA ASP A 65 4.44 -10.58 -3.52
C ASP A 65 4.17 -11.80 -2.63
N ILE A 66 5.20 -12.39 -2.03
CA ILE A 66 5.07 -13.51 -1.09
C ILE A 66 4.19 -13.17 0.13
N HIS A 67 3.98 -11.88 0.40
CA HIS A 67 3.16 -11.41 1.51
C HIS A 67 1.76 -10.97 1.10
N PHE A 68 1.44 -10.89 -0.20
CA PHE A 68 0.16 -10.35 -0.67
C PHE A 68 -1.04 -11.10 -0.07
N ASP A 69 -1.04 -12.43 -0.10
CA ASP A 69 -2.16 -13.22 0.44
C ASP A 69 -2.36 -12.96 1.95
N SER A 70 -1.27 -12.92 2.73
CA SER A 70 -1.35 -12.64 4.18
C SER A 70 -1.83 -11.22 4.48
N VAL A 71 -1.44 -10.25 3.66
CA VAL A 71 -1.85 -8.85 3.80
C VAL A 71 -3.33 -8.70 3.45
N ILE A 72 -3.76 -9.29 2.33
CA ILE A 72 -5.15 -9.23 1.87
C ILE A 72 -6.06 -9.83 2.93
N GLU A 73 -5.70 -10.99 3.49
CA GLU A 73 -6.52 -11.63 4.52
C GLU A 73 -6.58 -10.80 5.81
N PHE A 74 -5.45 -10.21 6.24
CA PHE A 74 -5.43 -9.34 7.43
C PHE A 74 -6.23 -8.04 7.25
N VAL A 75 -6.19 -7.45 6.05
CA VAL A 75 -7.01 -6.29 5.70
C VAL A 75 -8.49 -6.67 5.65
N LYS A 76 -8.81 -7.84 5.08
CA LYS A 76 -10.17 -8.37 5.00
C LYS A 76 -10.75 -8.68 6.38
N GLU A 77 -9.95 -9.23 7.28
CA GLU A 77 -10.32 -9.45 8.68
C GLU A 77 -10.72 -8.13 9.34
N ALA A 78 -9.89 -7.09 9.21
CA ALA A 78 -10.18 -5.77 9.74
C ALA A 78 -11.48 -5.19 9.16
N LYS A 79 -11.67 -5.28 7.84
CA LYS A 79 -12.88 -4.80 7.15
C LYS A 79 -14.14 -5.53 7.64
N ASN A 80 -14.08 -6.85 7.79
CA ASN A 80 -15.23 -7.68 8.18
C ASN A 80 -15.61 -7.54 9.65
N SER A 81 -14.70 -7.07 10.50
CA SER A 81 -14.96 -6.82 11.93
C SER A 81 -15.35 -5.37 12.22
N ASP A 82 -15.76 -4.60 11.21
CA ASP A 82 -15.96 -3.14 11.29
C ASP A 82 -14.76 -2.40 11.91
N GLY A 83 -13.57 -2.97 11.72
CA GLY A 83 -12.30 -2.44 12.20
C GLY A 83 -11.63 -1.52 11.19
N LYS A 84 -10.50 -0.95 11.63
CA LYS A 84 -9.63 -0.10 10.81
C LYS A 84 -8.21 -0.61 10.82
N VAL A 85 -7.63 -0.74 9.63
CA VAL A 85 -6.24 -1.17 9.40
C VAL A 85 -5.36 0.00 9.03
N LEU A 86 -4.18 0.09 9.66
CA LEU A 86 -3.12 1.02 9.30
C LEU A 86 -1.94 0.26 8.71
N ILE A 87 -1.58 0.58 7.47
CA ILE A 87 -0.43 0.02 6.77
C ILE A 87 0.68 1.08 6.76
N TYR A 88 1.85 0.78 7.32
CA TYR A 88 2.97 1.74 7.29
C TYR A 88 4.30 1.08 6.93
N CYS A 89 5.17 1.89 6.35
CA CYS A 89 6.59 1.58 6.18
C CYS A 89 7.41 2.78 6.69
N VAL A 90 8.68 2.89 6.31
CA VAL A 90 9.54 3.98 6.83
C VAL A 90 9.02 5.35 6.37
N ALA A 91 8.89 5.57 5.06
CA ALA A 91 8.49 6.87 4.48
C ALA A 91 7.00 6.95 4.08
N GLY A 92 6.31 5.81 3.98
CA GLY A 92 4.97 5.75 3.40
C GLY A 92 4.96 6.08 1.91
N VAL A 93 5.99 5.64 1.16
CA VAL A 93 6.22 5.98 -0.26
C VAL A 93 6.17 4.75 -1.17
N SER A 94 6.77 3.62 -0.78
CA SER A 94 6.92 2.46 -1.68
C SER A 94 6.27 1.18 -1.14
N ARG A 95 6.80 0.61 -0.05
CA ARG A 95 6.31 -0.65 0.55
C ARG A 95 4.84 -0.59 0.98
N SER A 96 4.48 0.32 1.89
CA SER A 96 3.11 0.39 2.39
C SER A 96 2.08 0.77 1.32
N PRO A 97 2.35 1.69 0.38
CA PRO A 97 1.41 1.92 -0.73
C PRO A 97 1.24 0.70 -1.64
N THR A 98 2.31 -0.07 -1.87
CA THR A 98 2.21 -1.33 -2.64
C THR A 98 1.20 -2.28 -2.00
N LEU A 99 1.32 -2.49 -0.68
CA LEU A 99 0.41 -3.37 0.07
C LEU A 99 -1.03 -2.83 0.14
N ALA A 100 -1.20 -1.51 0.27
CA ALA A 100 -2.51 -0.88 0.22
C ALA A 100 -3.17 -1.06 -1.16
N ILE A 101 -2.42 -0.81 -2.24
CA ILE A 101 -2.91 -0.92 -3.62
C ILE A 101 -3.37 -2.34 -3.94
N ILE A 102 -2.57 -3.37 -3.63
CA ILE A 102 -2.98 -4.77 -3.91
C ILE A 102 -4.19 -5.19 -3.09
N SER A 103 -4.36 -4.62 -1.89
CA SER A 103 -5.53 -4.90 -1.06
C SER A 103 -6.80 -4.32 -1.68
N LEU A 104 -6.73 -3.13 -2.27
CA LEU A 104 -7.85 -2.54 -3.01
C LEU A 104 -8.19 -3.36 -4.26
N VAL A 105 -7.19 -3.77 -5.04
CA VAL A 105 -7.39 -4.63 -6.23
C VAL A 105 -8.10 -5.93 -5.84
N ALA A 106 -7.71 -6.53 -4.71
CA ALA A 106 -8.28 -7.80 -4.25
C ALA A 106 -9.68 -7.69 -3.61
N LEU A 107 -10.00 -6.56 -2.95
CA LEU A 107 -11.16 -6.47 -2.06
C LEU A 107 -12.27 -5.50 -2.53
N GLU A 108 -12.00 -4.64 -3.50
CA GLU A 108 -12.94 -3.56 -3.92
C GLU A 108 -13.35 -3.62 -5.40
N ASP A 109 -13.04 -4.71 -6.11
CA ASP A 109 -13.28 -4.86 -7.56
C ASP A 109 -12.84 -3.64 -8.41
N VAL A 110 -11.71 -3.05 -8.06
CA VAL A 110 -11.06 -2.00 -8.83
C VAL A 110 -9.80 -2.50 -9.52
N SER A 111 -9.42 -1.88 -10.63
CA SER A 111 -8.17 -2.18 -11.31
C SER A 111 -6.95 -1.67 -10.55
N LEU A 112 -5.76 -2.15 -10.89
CA LEU A 112 -4.47 -1.66 -10.37
C LEU A 112 -4.28 -0.17 -10.67
N LYS A 113 -4.67 0.27 -11.87
CA LYS A 113 -4.63 1.67 -12.27
C LYS A 113 -5.53 2.53 -11.38
N GLU A 114 -6.78 2.14 -11.19
CA GLU A 114 -7.73 2.86 -10.34
C GLU A 114 -7.27 2.89 -8.88
N SER A 115 -6.81 1.75 -8.37
CA SER A 115 -6.26 1.63 -7.01
C SER A 115 -5.07 2.57 -6.81
N TYR A 116 -4.12 2.58 -7.75
CA TYR A 116 -2.98 3.49 -7.68
C TYR A 116 -3.42 4.95 -7.73
N LEU A 117 -4.29 5.33 -8.68
CA LEU A 117 -4.74 6.71 -8.83
C LEU A 117 -5.48 7.21 -7.60
N HIS A 118 -6.30 6.35 -6.98
CA HIS A 118 -6.98 6.65 -5.72
C HIS A 118 -5.99 6.90 -4.58
N VAL A 119 -5.07 5.97 -4.33
CA VAL A 119 -4.07 6.12 -3.26
C VAL A 119 -3.15 7.31 -3.53
N ASN A 120 -2.78 7.57 -4.79
CA ASN A 120 -1.96 8.71 -5.18
C ASN A 120 -2.70 10.05 -5.01
N ASN A 121 -4.00 10.10 -5.29
CA ASN A 121 -4.80 11.30 -5.05
C ASN A 121 -4.85 11.65 -3.55
N VAL A 122 -5.01 10.62 -2.71
CA VAL A 122 -5.03 10.77 -1.23
C VAL A 122 -3.64 10.99 -0.65
N ARG A 123 -2.58 10.44 -1.25
CA ARG A 123 -1.19 10.57 -0.80
C ARG A 123 -0.26 10.78 -2.02
N PRO A 124 -0.11 12.02 -2.53
CA PRO A 124 0.58 12.32 -3.80
C PRO A 124 2.11 12.26 -3.73
N ILE A 125 2.63 11.47 -2.79
CA ILE A 125 4.05 11.19 -2.62
C ILE A 125 4.37 9.71 -2.79
N ILE A 126 3.35 8.86 -3.04
CA ILE A 126 3.60 7.45 -3.27
C ILE A 126 4.39 7.29 -4.57
N SER A 127 5.37 6.38 -4.52
CA SER A 127 6.16 5.98 -5.66
C SER A 127 6.75 4.60 -5.36
N PRO A 128 5.97 3.51 -5.55
CA PRO A 128 6.50 2.17 -5.46
C PRO A 128 7.71 1.98 -6.38
N ASN A 129 8.71 1.24 -5.90
CA ASN A 129 9.85 0.91 -6.74
C ASN A 129 9.42 0.03 -7.93
N ILE A 130 10.22 0.01 -9.00
CA ILE A 130 9.84 -0.68 -10.24
C ILE A 130 9.72 -2.21 -10.08
N GLY A 131 10.43 -2.81 -9.12
CA GLY A 131 10.31 -4.22 -8.79
C GLY A 131 8.96 -4.56 -8.17
N PHE A 132 8.45 -3.69 -7.30
CA PHE A 132 7.11 -3.82 -6.73
C PHE A 132 6.02 -3.57 -7.75
N TRP A 133 6.23 -2.63 -8.69
CA TRP A 133 5.32 -2.46 -9.82
C TRP A 133 5.18 -3.72 -10.67
N ARG A 134 6.29 -4.41 -10.98
CA ARG A 134 6.23 -5.70 -11.72
C ARG A 134 5.38 -6.72 -10.98
N GLN A 135 5.59 -6.85 -9.67
CA GLN A 135 4.86 -7.78 -8.82
C GLN A 135 3.36 -7.43 -8.71
N MET A 136 2.99 -6.15 -8.64
CA MET A 136 1.59 -5.72 -8.67
C MET A 136 0.92 -6.00 -10.02
N ILE A 137 1.63 -5.80 -11.13
CA ILE A 137 1.13 -6.11 -12.49
C ILE A 137 0.90 -7.62 -12.62
N GLU A 138 1.87 -8.44 -12.20
CA GLU A 138 1.74 -9.90 -12.20
C GLU A 138 0.58 -10.37 -11.32
N PHE A 139 0.37 -9.73 -10.17
CA PHE A 139 -0.78 -10.00 -9.30
C PHE A 139 -2.10 -9.67 -9.98
N GLU A 140 -2.25 -8.50 -10.59
CA GLU A 140 -3.48 -8.11 -11.30
C GLU A 140 -3.78 -9.10 -12.43
N MET A 141 -2.77 -9.46 -13.24
CA MET A 141 -2.92 -10.47 -14.30
C MET A 141 -3.42 -11.81 -13.74
N LYS A 142 -2.92 -12.25 -12.58
CA LYS A 142 -3.35 -13.50 -11.93
C LYS A 142 -4.81 -13.46 -11.52
N VAL A 143 -5.31 -12.32 -11.04
CA VAL A 143 -6.69 -12.20 -10.50
C VAL A 143 -7.71 -11.66 -11.51
N ARG A 144 -7.26 -11.12 -12.66
CA ARG A 144 -8.12 -10.55 -13.72
C ARG A 144 -7.87 -11.19 -15.10
N ASN A 145 -7.88 -12.52 -15.16
CA ASN A 145 -7.86 -13.30 -16.42
C ASN A 145 -6.69 -12.99 -17.37
N GLY A 146 -5.52 -12.66 -16.84
CA GLY A 146 -4.30 -12.41 -17.63
C GLY A 146 -4.12 -10.98 -18.12
N GLU A 147 -4.99 -10.05 -17.76
CA GLU A 147 -4.88 -8.64 -18.16
C GLU A 147 -4.42 -7.76 -16.99
N SER A 148 -3.65 -6.71 -17.30
CA SER A 148 -3.31 -5.66 -16.34
C SER A 148 -3.62 -4.28 -16.91
N SER A 149 -4.15 -3.41 -16.06
CA SER A 149 -4.48 -2.02 -16.35
C SER A 149 -3.26 -1.08 -16.33
N VAL A 150 -2.09 -1.59 -15.94
CA VAL A 150 -0.82 -0.85 -15.90
C VAL A 150 0.25 -1.62 -16.66
N SER A 151 1.02 -0.91 -17.50
CA SER A 151 2.13 -1.47 -18.26
C SER A 151 3.43 -0.74 -17.94
N LEU A 152 4.57 -1.42 -18.06
CA LEU A 152 5.87 -0.76 -17.95
C LEU A 152 6.33 -0.24 -19.30
N LEU A 153 6.38 1.08 -19.44
CA LEU A 153 6.85 1.77 -20.63
C LEU A 153 8.37 1.62 -20.74
N LYS A 154 8.86 1.26 -21.93
CA LYS A 154 10.28 1.09 -22.27
C LYS A 154 10.79 2.31 -23.07
N GLY A 155 12.10 2.46 -23.20
CA GLY A 155 12.73 3.55 -23.96
C GLY A 155 13.39 4.64 -23.10
N MET A 156 13.34 4.51 -21.78
CA MET A 156 14.10 5.31 -20.81
C MET A 156 15.20 4.46 -20.15
N SER A 157 16.12 5.10 -19.43
CA SER A 157 17.19 4.41 -18.69
C SER A 157 16.65 3.39 -17.67
N LYS A 158 15.43 3.62 -17.15
CA LYS A 158 14.65 2.65 -16.37
C LYS A 158 13.21 2.57 -16.90
N PRO A 159 12.56 1.39 -16.88
CA PRO A 159 11.14 1.28 -17.18
C PRO A 159 10.30 2.12 -16.22
N VAL A 160 9.21 2.70 -16.72
CA VAL A 160 8.31 3.55 -15.94
C VAL A 160 6.87 3.03 -16.04
N PRO A 161 6.11 2.96 -14.93
CA PRO A 161 4.70 2.60 -14.97
C PRO A 161 3.88 3.58 -15.82
N SER A 162 2.98 3.09 -16.66
CA SER A 162 2.17 3.91 -17.57
C SER A 162 1.31 4.97 -16.85
N VAL A 163 0.99 4.73 -15.58
CA VAL A 163 0.26 5.67 -14.71
C VAL A 163 1.05 6.93 -14.35
N TYR A 164 2.38 6.94 -14.51
CA TYR A 164 3.20 8.13 -14.22
C TYR A 164 3.25 9.12 -15.40
N VAL A 165 2.89 8.68 -16.61
CA VAL A 165 3.01 9.48 -17.85
C VAL A 165 1.65 10.08 -18.27
N GLN A 166 0.57 9.74 -17.59
CA GLN A 166 -0.75 10.32 -17.88
C GLN A 166 -0.73 11.82 -17.55
N ARG A 167 -0.71 12.65 -18.59
CA ARG A 167 -0.98 14.10 -18.50
C ARG A 167 -2.21 14.29 -17.63
N GLN A 168 -2.08 15.05 -16.55
CA GLN A 168 -3.25 15.69 -15.95
C GLN A 168 -3.91 16.48 -17.07
N LYS A 169 -5.05 16.01 -17.58
CA LYS A 169 -5.95 16.89 -18.30
C LYS A 169 -6.45 17.86 -17.23
N THR A 170 -5.84 19.02 -17.15
CA THR A 170 -6.45 20.18 -16.50
C THR A 170 -7.79 20.40 -17.19
N ALA A 171 -8.87 20.08 -16.47
CA ALA A 171 -10.20 20.59 -16.77
C ALA A 171 -10.29 22.04 -16.27
#